data_AF-V4L438-F1
#
_entry.id   AF-V4L438-F1
#
_cell.length_a   1.000
_cell.length_b   1.000
_cell.length_c   1.000
_cell.angle_alpha   90.00
_cell.angle_beta   90.00
_cell.angle_gamma   90.00
#
_symmetry.space_group_name_H-M   'P 1'
#
loop_
_entity.id
_entity.type
_entity.pdbx_description
1 polymer ?
#
loop_
_entity_poly.entity_id
_entity_poly.type
_entity_poly.pdbx_seq_one_letter_code
_entity_poly.pdbx_strand_id
1 'polypeptide(L)'
;MTLYIRREASKLWKRVFSELTTEIGLLVENWKYLLAGLLCQYIHGLAARGVHYIHRPGPTLQDLGFFVLPELGQDKGYISETVFTCVFVSFVLWTFHPFIRKSKKIYTVLIWCRVLAFLVGCQFLRVITFYSTQLPGPNYHCREGSELATLPRPHSVLEVLLINFPRGVIYGCGDLIFSSHMIFTLVFVLTYQKYGSKRFIKLLGWVIAMLQSLLIIASRKHYSVDVVVAWYTVNLVVFFLDKKLPELPDRTSVLLPVSSKDRIKEENHKLLNGNAVDPADSGPCS
;
A
#
# COMPACT_ATOMS: atom_id res chain seq x y z
N MET A 1 38.09 -0.83 23.78
CA MET A 1 37.19 -0.57 22.62
C MET A 1 36.37 -1.81 22.24
N THR A 2 36.99 -2.99 22.11
CA THR A 2 36.35 -4.25 21.70
C THR A 2 35.26 -4.77 22.66
N LEU A 3 35.46 -4.66 23.98
CA LEU A 3 34.48 -5.07 24.98
C LEU A 3 33.21 -4.19 24.99
N TYR A 4 33.34 -2.90 24.69
CA TYR A 4 32.21 -1.97 24.62
C TYR A 4 31.35 -2.25 23.38
N ILE A 5 31.99 -2.51 22.23
CA ILE A 5 31.32 -2.92 20.99
C ILE A 5 30.57 -4.25 21.18
N ARG A 6 31.19 -5.24 21.85
CA ARG A 6 30.54 -6.54 22.14
C ARG A 6 29.33 -6.40 23.06
N ARG A 7 29.37 -5.47 24.02
CA ARG A 7 28.27 -5.24 24.97
C ARG A 7 27.10 -4.49 24.33
N GLU A 8 27.36 -3.52 23.45
CA GLU A 8 26.33 -2.83 22.66
C GLU A 8 25.70 -3.75 21.61
N ALA A 9 26.50 -4.60 20.94
CA ALA A 9 25.98 -5.63 20.05
C ALA A 9 25.07 -6.63 20.76
N SER A 10 25.43 -7.07 21.98
CA SER A 10 24.60 -7.95 22.80
C SER A 10 23.26 -7.31 23.21
N LYS A 11 23.26 -6.01 23.54
CA LYS A 11 22.02 -5.27 23.85
C LYS A 11 21.14 -5.09 22.62
N LEU A 12 21.72 -4.77 21.47
CA LEU A 12 21.00 -4.66 20.20
C LEU A 12 20.39 -6.01 19.81
N TRP A 13 21.15 -7.10 19.93
CA TRP A 13 20.69 -8.45 19.61
C TRP A 13 19.51 -8.89 20.48
N LYS A 14 19.60 -8.72 21.81
CA LYS A 14 18.49 -9.01 22.73
C LYS A 14 17.24 -8.21 22.40
N ARG A 15 17.41 -6.97 21.95
CA ARG A 15 16.30 -6.10 21.55
C ARG A 15 15.67 -6.55 20.23
N VAL A 16 16.48 -6.80 19.21
CA VAL A 16 16.01 -7.32 17.93
C VAL A 16 15.24 -8.63 18.16
N PHE A 17 15.76 -9.51 18.99
CA PHE A 17 15.08 -10.75 19.36
C PHE A 17 13.73 -10.50 20.04
N SER A 18 13.67 -9.61 21.03
CA SER A 18 12.42 -9.27 21.72
C SER A 18 11.37 -8.66 20.78
N GLU A 19 11.78 -7.71 19.91
CA GLU A 19 10.86 -7.10 18.93
C GLU A 19 10.41 -8.14 17.91
N LEU A 20 11.32 -9.02 17.46
CA LEU A 20 11.00 -10.10 16.54
C LEU A 20 10.00 -11.08 17.15
N THR A 21 10.14 -11.45 18.43
CA THR A 21 9.17 -12.31 19.12
C THR A 21 7.78 -11.68 19.16
N THR A 22 7.68 -10.37 19.46
CA THR A 22 6.39 -9.67 19.46
C THR A 22 5.79 -9.56 18.07
N GLU A 23 6.59 -9.21 17.06
CA GLU A 23 6.14 -9.11 15.67
C GLU A 23 5.73 -10.47 15.10
N ILE A 24 6.43 -11.56 15.46
CA ILE A 24 6.02 -12.92 15.10
C ILE A 24 4.68 -13.28 15.75
N GLY A 25 4.46 -12.92 17.03
CA GLY A 25 3.16 -13.11 17.68
C GLY A 25 2.03 -12.42 16.90
N LEU A 26 2.20 -11.13 16.58
CA LEU A 26 1.24 -10.37 15.79
C LEU A 26 1.07 -10.91 14.37
N LEU A 27 2.15 -11.41 13.77
CA LEU A 27 2.12 -12.06 12.46
C LEU A 27 1.27 -13.32 12.50
N VAL A 28 1.45 -14.18 13.50
CA VAL A 28 0.66 -15.40 13.67
C VAL A 28 -0.82 -15.10 13.95
N GLU A 29 -1.13 -13.98 14.58
CA GLU A 29 -2.52 -13.55 14.76
C GLU A 29 -3.14 -13.00 13.46
N ASN A 30 -2.36 -12.27 12.65
CA ASN A 30 -2.87 -11.50 11.51
C ASN A 30 -2.46 -12.06 10.13
N TRP A 31 -1.80 -13.22 10.06
CA TRP A 31 -1.23 -13.75 8.81
C TRP A 31 -2.25 -13.91 7.69
N LYS A 32 -3.52 -14.21 8.02
CA LYS A 32 -4.61 -14.33 7.05
C LYS A 32 -4.83 -13.05 6.27
N TYR A 33 -4.76 -11.89 6.92
CA TYR A 33 -4.92 -10.59 6.26
C TYR A 33 -3.74 -10.26 5.36
N LEU A 34 -2.52 -10.55 5.80
CA LEU A 34 -1.32 -10.36 4.97
C LEU A 34 -1.34 -11.30 3.76
N LEU A 35 -1.65 -12.57 3.97
CA LEU A 35 -1.74 -13.55 2.89
C LEU A 35 -2.83 -13.19 1.89
N ALA A 36 -4.02 -12.80 2.36
CA ALA A 36 -5.09 -12.31 1.50
C ALA A 36 -4.65 -11.07 0.70
N GLY A 37 -3.98 -10.12 1.36
CA GLY A 37 -3.42 -8.93 0.71
C GLY A 37 -2.42 -9.27 -0.40
N LEU A 38 -1.48 -10.17 -0.13
CA LEU A 38 -0.48 -10.64 -1.10
C LEU A 38 -1.12 -11.42 -2.25
N LEU A 39 -2.09 -12.28 -1.96
CA LEU A 39 -2.85 -13.01 -2.98
C LEU A 39 -3.60 -12.04 -3.90
N CYS A 40 -4.24 -11.01 -3.34
CA CYS A 40 -4.90 -9.96 -4.13
C CYS A 40 -3.91 -9.16 -4.98
N GLN A 41 -2.69 -8.88 -4.48
CA GLN A 41 -1.65 -8.25 -5.32
C GLN A 41 -1.23 -9.13 -6.49
N TYR A 42 -1.11 -10.44 -6.26
CA TYR A 42 -0.83 -11.40 -7.33
C TYR A 42 -1.96 -11.47 -8.36
N ILE A 43 -3.22 -11.53 -7.91
CA ILE A 43 -4.41 -11.48 -8.78
C ILE A 43 -4.45 -10.19 -9.60
N HIS A 44 -4.14 -9.04 -8.99
CA HIS A 44 -4.03 -7.77 -9.71
C HIS A 44 -2.94 -7.83 -10.80
N GLY A 45 -1.77 -8.42 -10.51
CA GLY A 45 -0.72 -8.61 -11.52
C GLY A 45 -1.16 -9.51 -12.68
N LEU A 46 -1.91 -10.57 -12.38
CA LEU A 46 -2.49 -11.46 -13.39
C LEU A 46 -3.52 -10.71 -14.25
N ALA A 47 -4.37 -9.89 -13.63
CA ALA A 47 -5.35 -9.04 -14.30
C ALA A 47 -4.67 -8.02 -15.24
N ALA A 48 -3.63 -7.33 -14.79
CA ALA A 48 -2.87 -6.38 -15.60
C ALA A 48 -2.25 -7.08 -16.83
N ARG A 49 -1.66 -8.26 -16.64
CA ARG A 49 -1.15 -9.07 -17.75
C ARG A 49 -2.26 -9.57 -18.67
N GLY A 50 -3.42 -9.94 -18.11
CA GLY A 50 -4.60 -10.33 -18.86
C GLY A 50 -5.06 -9.23 -19.83
N VAL A 51 -5.02 -7.97 -19.39
CA VAL A 51 -5.35 -6.82 -20.26
C VAL A 51 -4.32 -6.60 -21.36
N HIS A 52 -3.04 -6.89 -21.11
CA HIS A 52 -2.02 -6.79 -22.15
C HIS A 52 -2.27 -7.76 -23.32
N TYR A 53 -2.81 -8.96 -23.07
CA TYR A 53 -3.19 -9.88 -24.17
C TYR A 53 -4.33 -9.36 -25.06
N ILE A 54 -5.23 -8.55 -24.50
CA ILE A 54 -6.37 -7.97 -25.22
C ILE A 54 -6.09 -6.54 -25.70
N HIS A 55 -4.93 -5.99 -25.35
CA HIS A 55 -4.51 -4.66 -25.74
C HIS A 55 -4.49 -4.53 -27.27
N ARG A 56 -5.07 -3.43 -27.77
CA ARG A 56 -4.98 -3.05 -29.17
C ARG A 56 -4.19 -1.76 -29.28
N PRO A 57 -3.05 -1.77 -30.00
CA PRO A 57 -2.30 -0.56 -30.25
C PRO A 57 -3.15 0.39 -31.09
N GLY A 58 -2.96 1.68 -30.87
CA GLY A 58 -3.69 2.74 -31.56
C GLY A 58 -2.96 4.08 -31.39
N PRO A 59 -3.45 5.15 -32.05
CA PRO A 59 -2.87 6.47 -31.88
C PRO A 59 -2.99 6.94 -30.43
N THR A 60 -1.96 7.65 -29.96
CA THR A 60 -1.96 8.22 -28.61
C THR A 60 -3.09 9.23 -28.45
N LEU A 61 -3.79 9.15 -27.32
CA LEU A 61 -4.87 10.08 -27.02
C LEU A 61 -4.33 11.49 -26.75
N GLN A 62 -5.18 12.49 -27.01
CA GLN A 62 -4.88 13.87 -26.62
C GLN A 62 -4.86 13.98 -25.10
N ASP A 63 -3.77 14.51 -24.56
CA ASP A 63 -3.55 14.63 -23.13
C ASP A 63 -2.92 15.98 -22.80
N LEU A 64 -3.54 16.70 -21.86
CA LEU A 64 -3.06 18.03 -21.46
C LEU A 64 -1.68 17.93 -20.78
N GLY A 65 -1.45 16.89 -19.99
CA GLY A 65 -0.15 16.64 -19.39
C GLY A 65 0.94 16.45 -20.45
N PHE A 66 0.59 15.83 -21.58
CA PHE A 66 1.53 15.65 -22.67
C PHE A 66 1.83 16.92 -23.45
N PHE A 67 0.88 17.85 -23.53
CA PHE A 67 1.09 19.16 -24.12
C PHE A 67 1.96 20.07 -23.23
N VAL A 68 1.76 20.02 -21.92
CA VAL A 68 2.44 20.90 -20.97
C VAL A 68 3.85 20.41 -20.63
N LEU A 69 4.04 19.10 -20.47
CA LEU A 69 5.32 18.53 -20.04
C LEU A 69 6.15 18.05 -21.23
N PRO A 70 7.43 18.45 -21.31
CA PRO A 70 8.33 17.96 -22.34
C PRO A 70 8.53 16.45 -22.18
N GLU A 71 8.62 15.75 -23.30
CA GLU A 71 8.91 14.32 -23.27
C GLU A 71 10.34 14.06 -22.80
N LEU A 72 10.51 13.06 -21.93
CA LEU A 72 11.83 12.67 -21.44
C LEU A 72 12.64 11.89 -22.49
N GLY A 73 11.95 11.25 -23.44
CA GLY A 73 12.52 10.31 -24.40
C GLY A 73 12.66 8.89 -23.86
N GLN A 74 12.77 7.92 -24.76
CA GLN A 74 12.86 6.49 -24.44
C GLN A 74 14.07 6.17 -23.55
N ASP A 75 15.22 6.78 -23.83
CA ASP A 75 16.47 6.54 -23.09
C ASP A 75 16.39 6.97 -21.62
N LYS A 76 15.55 7.95 -21.30
CA LYS A 76 15.39 8.49 -19.93
C LYS A 76 14.13 7.96 -19.24
N GLY A 77 13.36 7.08 -19.88
CA GLY A 77 12.14 6.49 -19.30
C GLY A 77 12.36 5.71 -18.00
N TYR A 78 13.59 5.26 -17.72
CA TYR A 78 13.95 4.57 -16.48
C TYR A 78 14.00 5.49 -15.24
N ILE A 79 14.07 6.82 -15.43
CA ILE A 79 14.18 7.78 -14.32
C ILE A 79 12.95 7.68 -13.42
N SER A 80 11.74 7.60 -14.00
CA SER A 80 10.50 7.47 -13.23
C SER A 80 10.39 6.12 -12.48
N GLU A 81 10.95 5.02 -13.02
CA GLU A 81 11.05 3.75 -12.29
C GLU A 81 12.03 3.84 -11.13
N THR A 82 13.15 4.53 -11.35
CA THR A 82 14.20 4.65 -10.34
C THR A 82 13.68 5.45 -9.15
N VAL A 83 13.00 6.57 -9.38
CA VAL A 83 12.39 7.36 -8.30
C VAL A 83 11.33 6.54 -7.57
N PHE A 84 10.47 5.81 -8.28
CA PHE A 84 9.50 4.92 -7.65
C PHE A 84 10.16 3.84 -6.78
N THR A 85 11.20 3.18 -7.31
CA THR A 85 11.97 2.16 -6.59
C THR A 85 12.63 2.75 -5.34
N CYS A 86 13.20 3.94 -5.44
CA CYS A 86 13.74 4.66 -4.28
C CYS A 86 12.67 4.93 -3.22
N VAL A 87 11.47 5.37 -3.61
CA VAL A 87 10.34 5.57 -2.69
C VAL A 87 9.93 4.25 -2.03
N PHE A 88 9.76 3.19 -2.83
CA PHE A 88 9.36 1.87 -2.35
C PHE A 88 10.36 1.32 -1.32
N VAL A 89 11.64 1.29 -1.68
CA VAL A 89 12.72 0.81 -0.79
C VAL A 89 12.82 1.68 0.46
N SER A 90 12.74 3.01 0.32
CA SER A 90 12.78 3.91 1.48
C SER A 90 11.63 3.68 2.45
N PHE A 91 10.42 3.44 1.94
CA PHE A 91 9.26 3.12 2.77
C PHE A 91 9.44 1.77 3.48
N VAL A 92 9.85 0.73 2.75
CA VAL A 92 10.14 -0.60 3.34
C VAL A 92 11.18 -0.47 4.45
N LEU A 93 12.32 0.17 4.19
CA LEU A 93 13.36 0.40 5.19
C LEU A 93 12.83 1.17 6.40
N TRP A 94 11.95 2.15 6.19
CA TRP A 94 11.30 2.86 7.29
C TRP A 94 10.36 1.95 8.11
N THR A 95 9.64 1.01 7.50
CA THR A 95 8.82 0.06 8.26
C THR A 95 9.64 -0.84 9.19
N PHE A 96 10.92 -1.08 8.88
CA PHE A 96 11.86 -1.82 9.74
C PHE A 96 12.67 -0.93 10.69
N HIS A 97 12.49 0.40 10.64
CA HIS A 97 13.16 1.33 11.54
C HIS A 97 12.94 1.06 13.05
N PRO A 98 11.78 0.54 13.53
CA PRO A 98 11.60 0.17 14.93
C PRO A 98 12.61 -0.86 15.46
N PHE A 99 13.12 -1.77 14.60
CA PHE A 99 14.14 -2.75 14.97
C PHE A 99 15.50 -2.10 15.26
N ILE A 100 15.81 -0.98 14.58
CA ILE A 100 17.10 -0.30 14.66
C ILE A 100 17.07 0.83 15.71
N ARG A 101 16.05 1.70 15.69
CA ARG A 101 15.97 2.88 16.55
C ARG A 101 14.96 2.67 17.68
N LYS A 102 15.22 3.22 18.88
CA LYS A 102 14.32 3.18 20.06
C LYS A 102 13.05 4.02 19.86
N SER A 103 12.26 3.73 18.83
CA SER A 103 11.00 4.40 18.53
C SER A 103 9.86 3.41 18.69
N LYS A 104 9.28 3.38 19.90
CA LYS A 104 8.28 2.39 20.33
C LYS A 104 6.87 2.60 19.74
N LYS A 105 6.67 3.39 18.69
CA LYS A 105 5.30 3.84 18.33
C LYS A 105 4.54 2.95 17.35
N ILE A 106 5.20 2.02 16.65
CA ILE A 106 4.53 1.31 15.56
C ILE A 106 5.02 -0.14 15.44
N TYR A 107 4.09 -1.04 15.15
CA TYR A 107 4.35 -2.43 14.79
C TYR A 107 4.39 -2.59 13.26
N THR A 108 5.43 -3.24 12.75
CA THR A 108 5.66 -3.42 11.31
C THR A 108 4.53 -4.24 10.69
N VAL A 109 4.14 -5.36 11.30
CA VAL A 109 3.06 -6.23 10.81
C VAL A 109 1.75 -5.47 10.66
N LEU A 110 1.37 -4.67 11.66
CA LEU A 110 0.10 -3.96 11.63
C LEU A 110 0.08 -2.81 10.61
N ILE A 111 1.22 -2.15 10.37
CA ILE A 111 1.34 -1.20 9.24
C ILE A 111 1.08 -1.93 7.93
N TRP A 112 1.74 -3.07 7.71
CA TRP A 112 1.59 -3.82 6.46
C TRP A 112 0.19 -4.38 6.25
N CYS A 113 -0.51 -4.81 7.30
CA CYS A 113 -1.93 -5.15 7.21
C CYS A 113 -2.77 -3.97 6.68
N ARG A 114 -2.55 -2.76 7.19
CA ARG A 114 -3.28 -1.56 6.74
C ARG A 114 -2.89 -1.15 5.32
N VAL A 115 -1.60 -1.11 5.02
CA VAL A 115 -1.08 -0.78 3.68
C VAL A 115 -1.64 -1.75 2.65
N LEU A 116 -1.61 -3.06 2.92
CA LEU A 116 -2.18 -4.05 2.02
C LEU A 116 -3.70 -3.87 1.89
N ALA A 117 -4.44 -3.56 2.95
CA ALA A 117 -5.87 -3.27 2.84
C ALA A 117 -6.16 -2.07 1.93
N PHE A 118 -5.41 -0.98 2.07
CA PHE A 118 -5.51 0.21 1.20
C PHE A 118 -5.18 -0.13 -0.26
N LEU A 119 -4.10 -0.89 -0.47
CA LEU A 119 -3.70 -1.34 -1.79
C LEU A 119 -4.76 -2.24 -2.42
N VAL A 120 -5.31 -3.22 -1.70
CA VAL A 120 -6.37 -4.10 -2.20
C VAL A 120 -7.60 -3.30 -2.63
N GLY A 121 -8.05 -2.34 -1.81
CA GLY A 121 -9.17 -1.46 -2.16
C GLY A 121 -8.91 -0.67 -3.46
N CYS A 122 -7.73 -0.06 -3.58
CA CYS A 122 -7.37 0.70 -4.77
C CYS A 122 -7.20 -0.19 -6.01
N GLN A 123 -6.53 -1.33 -5.87
CA GLN A 123 -6.28 -2.25 -6.98
C GLN A 123 -7.58 -2.91 -7.47
N PHE A 124 -8.52 -3.20 -6.59
CA PHE A 124 -9.83 -3.73 -6.99
C PHE A 124 -10.57 -2.75 -7.90
N LEU A 125 -10.65 -1.47 -7.50
CA LEU A 125 -11.23 -0.42 -8.33
C LEU A 125 -10.50 -0.29 -9.67
N ARG A 126 -9.16 -0.36 -9.64
CA ARG A 126 -8.31 -0.32 -10.83
C ARG A 126 -8.60 -1.46 -11.81
N VAL A 127 -8.71 -2.70 -11.32
CA VAL A 127 -9.02 -3.86 -12.18
C VAL A 127 -10.35 -3.65 -12.89
N ILE A 128 -11.38 -3.17 -12.17
CA ILE A 128 -12.68 -2.89 -12.76
C ILE A 128 -12.55 -1.82 -13.87
N THR A 129 -11.81 -0.73 -13.63
CA THR A 129 -11.71 0.36 -14.59
C THR A 129 -11.01 -0.04 -15.89
N PHE A 130 -9.84 -0.69 -15.81
CA PHE A 130 -9.10 -1.03 -17.04
C PHE A 130 -9.74 -2.20 -17.81
N TYR A 131 -10.54 -3.06 -17.16
CA TYR A 131 -11.30 -4.10 -17.87
C TYR A 131 -12.57 -3.53 -18.50
N SER A 132 -13.18 -2.53 -17.87
CA SER A 132 -14.35 -1.84 -18.43
C SER A 132 -13.97 -1.00 -19.66
N THR A 133 -12.78 -0.39 -19.67
CA THR A 133 -12.35 0.45 -20.79
C THR A 133 -10.85 0.36 -20.99
N GLN A 134 -10.46 -0.07 -22.19
CA GLN A 134 -9.06 -0.16 -22.59
C GLN A 134 -8.66 1.07 -23.39
N LEU A 135 -7.53 1.65 -23.03
CA LEU A 135 -6.94 2.78 -23.75
C LEU A 135 -5.64 2.34 -24.44
N PRO A 136 -5.29 2.93 -25.60
CA PRO A 136 -4.02 2.69 -26.25
C PRO A 136 -2.86 3.19 -25.37
N GLY A 137 -1.80 2.41 -25.26
CA GLY A 137 -0.63 2.70 -24.43
C GLY A 137 0.14 3.92 -24.93
N PRO A 138 0.40 4.95 -24.11
CA PRO A 138 1.19 6.11 -24.55
C PRO A 138 2.70 5.79 -24.67
N ASN A 139 3.14 4.72 -24.01
CA ASN A 139 4.54 4.31 -23.94
C ASN A 139 5.03 3.83 -25.31
N TYR A 140 6.31 4.11 -25.62
CA TYR A 140 6.94 3.82 -26.91
C TYR A 140 6.79 2.35 -27.32
N HIS A 141 6.90 1.41 -26.38
CA HIS A 141 6.81 -0.03 -26.66
C HIS A 141 5.37 -0.55 -26.86
N CYS A 142 4.34 0.26 -26.56
CA CYS A 142 2.93 -0.08 -26.76
C CYS A 142 2.35 0.49 -28.06
N ARG A 143 3.14 1.22 -28.85
CA ARG A 143 2.70 1.84 -30.11
C ARG A 143 2.66 0.83 -31.26
N GLU A 144 1.88 1.16 -32.28
CA GLU A 144 1.82 0.38 -33.53
C GLU A 144 3.23 0.19 -34.11
N GLY A 145 3.55 -1.05 -34.50
CA GLY A 145 4.87 -1.43 -35.03
C GLY A 145 5.89 -1.93 -34.01
N SER A 146 5.61 -1.84 -32.71
CA SER A 146 6.46 -2.45 -31.66
C SER A 146 6.10 -3.92 -31.43
N GLU A 147 7.11 -4.80 -31.39
CA GLU A 147 6.93 -6.24 -31.09
C GLU A 147 6.35 -6.50 -29.68
N LEU A 148 6.48 -5.53 -28.77
CA LEU A 148 5.99 -5.62 -27.38
C LEU A 148 4.57 -5.05 -27.20
N ALA A 149 3.99 -4.47 -28.24
CA ALA A 149 2.68 -3.81 -28.13
C ALA A 149 1.56 -4.81 -27.88
N THR A 150 1.63 -5.99 -28.48
CA THR A 150 0.65 -7.07 -28.29
C THR A 150 1.37 -8.35 -27.90
N LEU A 151 0.91 -9.00 -26.82
CA LEU A 151 1.42 -10.32 -26.48
C LEU A 151 0.82 -11.39 -27.42
N PRO A 152 1.61 -12.37 -27.89
CA PRO A 152 1.10 -13.49 -28.66
C PRO A 152 0.10 -14.30 -27.82
N ARG A 153 -0.85 -14.97 -28.47
CA ARG A 153 -1.87 -15.77 -27.77
C ARG A 153 -1.18 -16.83 -26.89
N PRO A 154 -1.50 -16.93 -25.59
CA PRO A 154 -0.77 -17.82 -24.68
C PRO A 154 -1.01 -19.27 -25.10
N HIS A 155 0.08 -20.04 -25.21
CA HIS A 155 0.01 -21.45 -25.59
C HIS A 155 -0.40 -22.35 -24.42
N SER A 156 -0.29 -21.86 -23.18
CA SER A 156 -0.69 -22.57 -21.98
C SER A 156 -1.20 -21.63 -20.89
N VAL A 157 -2.09 -22.12 -20.03
CA VAL A 157 -2.55 -21.41 -18.82
C VAL A 157 -1.41 -21.12 -17.85
N LEU A 158 -0.37 -21.96 -17.88
CA LEU A 158 0.83 -21.82 -17.05
C LEU A 158 1.62 -20.57 -17.43
N GLU A 159 1.65 -20.21 -18.72
CA GLU A 159 2.35 -19.01 -19.19
C GLU A 159 1.70 -17.74 -18.64
N VAL A 160 0.37 -17.72 -18.53
CA VAL A 160 -0.39 -16.60 -17.97
C VAL A 160 -0.18 -16.50 -16.45
N LEU A 161 -0.23 -17.64 -15.75
CA LEU A 161 -0.01 -17.76 -14.31
C LEU A 161 1.45 -17.46 -13.88
N LEU A 162 2.44 -17.90 -14.65
CA LEU A 162 3.84 -17.55 -14.46
C LEU A 162 4.08 -16.13 -14.97
N ILE A 163 3.66 -15.15 -14.18
CA ILE A 163 4.03 -13.74 -14.36
C ILE A 163 5.56 -13.70 -14.42
N ASN A 164 6.14 -13.45 -15.59
CA ASN A 164 7.55 -13.10 -15.71
C ASN A 164 7.74 -11.74 -15.03
N PHE A 165 7.77 -11.73 -13.69
CA PHE A 165 7.68 -10.57 -12.81
C PHE A 165 8.52 -9.37 -13.27
N PRO A 166 9.81 -9.50 -13.62
CA PRO A 166 10.60 -8.33 -14.03
C PRO A 166 10.18 -7.75 -15.38
N ARG A 167 9.72 -8.57 -16.34
CA ARG A 167 9.31 -8.08 -17.67
C ARG A 167 7.86 -7.60 -17.67
N GLY A 168 6.96 -8.31 -17.01
CA GLY A 168 5.53 -7.97 -16.97
C GLY A 168 5.21 -6.71 -16.18
N VAL A 169 6.04 -6.36 -15.18
CA VAL A 169 5.86 -5.12 -14.41
C VAL A 169 6.43 -3.89 -15.14
N ILE A 170 7.44 -4.08 -15.99
CA ILE A 170 8.15 -2.98 -16.67
C ILE A 170 7.57 -2.70 -18.07
N TYR A 171 7.09 -3.73 -18.76
CA TYR A 171 6.62 -3.67 -20.15
C TYR A 171 5.13 -4.03 -20.30
N GLY A 172 4.32 -3.75 -19.28
CA GLY A 172 2.87 -3.93 -19.37
C GLY A 172 2.22 -2.88 -20.27
N CYS A 173 1.33 -3.30 -21.17
CA CYS A 173 0.50 -2.41 -21.97
C CYS A 173 -0.99 -2.62 -21.64
N GLY A 174 -1.76 -1.52 -21.64
CA GLY A 174 -3.22 -1.55 -21.48
C GLY A 174 -3.74 -1.41 -20.05
N ASP A 175 -2.89 -1.45 -19.02
CA ASP A 175 -3.28 -1.30 -17.61
C ASP A 175 -3.24 0.17 -17.13
N LEU A 176 -3.74 1.11 -17.94
CA LEU A 176 -3.44 2.52 -17.75
C LEU A 176 -4.18 3.18 -16.57
N ILE A 177 -5.48 2.87 -16.39
CA ILE A 177 -6.35 3.52 -15.40
C ILE A 177 -6.47 2.63 -14.16
N PHE A 178 -6.01 3.00 -12.96
CA PHE A 178 -5.19 4.15 -12.53
C PHE A 178 -3.71 3.78 -12.39
N SER A 179 -2.77 4.73 -12.34
CA SER A 179 -1.35 4.39 -12.25
C SER A 179 -0.97 3.65 -10.95
N SER A 180 -0.36 2.44 -11.06
CA SER A 180 0.17 1.67 -9.92
C SER A 180 1.19 2.46 -9.13
N HIS A 181 2.14 3.08 -9.82
CA HIS A 181 3.23 3.84 -9.19
C HIS A 181 2.67 4.93 -8.29
N MET A 182 1.60 5.59 -8.74
CA MET A 182 0.91 6.60 -7.94
C MET A 182 0.12 6.00 -6.79
N ILE A 183 -0.58 4.87 -6.98
CA ILE A 183 -1.28 4.16 -5.90
C ILE A 183 -0.30 3.82 -4.76
N PHE A 184 0.81 3.15 -5.08
CA PHE A 184 1.81 2.77 -4.09
C PHE A 184 2.45 4.00 -3.43
N THR A 185 2.89 4.98 -4.22
CA THR A 185 3.54 6.19 -3.70
C THR A 185 2.62 6.97 -2.76
N LEU A 186 1.36 7.19 -3.13
CA LEU A 186 0.38 7.92 -2.31
C LEU A 186 0.03 7.14 -1.04
N VAL A 187 -0.20 5.82 -1.13
CA VAL A 187 -0.44 4.99 0.06
C VAL A 187 0.74 5.08 1.03
N PHE A 188 1.98 5.04 0.54
CA PHE A 188 3.17 5.17 1.38
C PHE A 188 3.31 6.56 2.01
N VAL A 189 3.11 7.63 1.23
CA VAL A 189 3.19 9.00 1.73
C VAL A 189 2.09 9.27 2.76
N LEU A 190 0.84 8.83 2.53
CA LEU A 190 -0.27 8.96 3.48
C LEU A 190 -0.03 8.15 4.76
N THR A 191 0.49 6.93 4.62
CA THR A 191 0.84 6.09 5.77
C THR A 191 1.95 6.75 6.60
N TYR A 192 2.98 7.30 5.95
CA TYR A 192 4.03 8.06 6.62
C TYR A 192 3.52 9.38 7.22
N GLN A 193 2.56 10.05 6.56
CA GLN A 193 1.93 11.25 7.09
C GLN A 193 1.23 10.97 8.41
N LYS A 194 0.53 9.83 8.52
CA LYS A 194 -0.19 9.41 9.73
C LYS A 194 0.75 8.93 10.84
N TYR A 195 1.69 8.03 10.54
CA TYR A 195 2.51 7.38 11.57
C TYR A 195 3.93 7.92 11.72
N GLY A 196 4.44 8.62 10.71
CA GLY A 196 5.77 9.22 10.73
C GLY A 196 5.86 10.39 11.71
N SER A 197 7.03 10.55 12.33
CA SER A 197 7.28 11.61 13.32
C SER A 197 7.97 12.85 12.76
N LYS A 198 8.80 12.70 11.72
CA LYS A 198 9.65 13.78 11.19
C LYS A 198 8.90 14.63 10.15
N ARG A 199 8.62 15.89 10.47
CA ARG A 199 7.95 16.86 9.57
C ARG A 199 8.68 17.05 8.23
N PHE A 200 10.01 17.12 8.24
CA PHE A 200 10.80 17.26 7.02
C PHE A 200 10.59 16.10 6.05
N ILE A 201 10.56 14.86 6.55
CA ILE A 201 10.34 13.67 5.70
C ILE A 201 8.90 13.63 5.18
N LYS A 202 7.92 14.12 5.95
CA LYS A 202 6.54 14.28 5.48
C LYS A 202 6.45 15.23 4.28
N LEU A 203 7.06 16.41 4.40
CA LEU A 203 7.13 17.38 3.31
C LEU A 203 7.85 16.79 2.10
N LEU A 204 9.02 16.17 2.31
CA LEU A 204 9.77 15.52 1.25
C LEU A 204 8.97 14.42 0.55
N GLY A 205 8.20 13.62 1.28
CA GLY A 205 7.32 12.60 0.72
C GLY A 205 6.29 13.19 -0.24
N TRP A 206 5.64 14.30 0.13
CA TRP A 206 4.71 14.99 -0.75
C TRP A 206 5.38 15.61 -1.98
N VAL A 207 6.55 16.23 -1.82
CA VAL A 207 7.33 16.77 -2.93
C VAL A 207 7.72 15.65 -3.91
N ILE A 208 8.18 14.51 -3.39
CA ILE A 208 8.52 13.35 -4.22
C ILE A 208 7.28 12.80 -4.92
N ALA A 209 6.12 12.72 -4.27
CA ALA A 209 4.87 12.27 -4.92
C ALA A 209 4.46 13.20 -6.07
N MET A 210 4.59 14.51 -5.90
CA MET A 210 4.35 15.50 -6.96
C MET A 210 5.37 15.34 -8.11
N LEU A 211 6.66 15.22 -7.79
CA LEU A 211 7.70 15.04 -8.79
C LEU A 211 7.51 13.72 -9.56
N GLN A 212 7.18 12.64 -8.86
CA GLN A 212 6.88 11.32 -9.46
C GLN A 212 5.70 11.42 -10.43
N SER A 213 4.64 12.16 -10.05
CA SER A 213 3.48 12.41 -10.92
C SER A 213 3.89 13.04 -12.25
N LEU A 214 4.71 14.09 -12.19
CA LEU A 214 5.20 14.79 -13.37
C LEU A 214 6.11 13.90 -14.22
N LEU A 215 7.02 13.16 -13.59
CA LEU A 215 7.94 12.25 -14.27
C LEU A 215 7.22 11.08 -14.97
N ILE A 216 6.14 10.55 -14.39
CA ILE A 216 5.31 9.50 -15.01
C ILE A 216 4.67 10.01 -16.31
N ILE A 217 4.12 11.23 -16.29
CA ILE A 217 3.50 11.85 -17.47
C ILE A 217 4.55 12.21 -18.52
N ALA A 218 5.69 12.78 -18.10
CA ALA A 218 6.79 13.15 -18.99
C ALA A 218 7.48 11.93 -19.63
N SER A 219 7.50 10.78 -18.94
CA SER A 219 7.99 9.50 -19.48
C SER A 219 6.97 8.76 -20.36
N ARG A 220 5.79 9.36 -20.61
CA ARG A 220 4.71 8.80 -21.44
C ARG A 220 4.28 7.40 -21.00
N LYS A 221 4.39 7.07 -19.71
CA LYS A 221 3.97 5.76 -19.18
C LYS A 221 2.47 5.69 -18.95
N HIS A 222 1.92 6.79 -18.48
CA HIS A 222 0.51 6.95 -18.18
C HIS A 222 0.02 8.29 -18.73
N TYR A 223 -1.27 8.38 -18.99
CA TYR A 223 -1.93 9.64 -19.29
C TYR A 223 -2.07 10.48 -18.01
N SER A 224 -2.29 11.80 -18.16
CA SER A 224 -2.52 12.69 -17.02
C SER A 224 -3.76 12.30 -16.22
N VAL A 225 -4.79 11.76 -16.89
CA VAL A 225 -6.00 11.25 -16.24
C VAL A 225 -5.68 10.12 -15.27
N ASP A 226 -4.80 9.19 -15.62
CA ASP A 226 -4.43 8.05 -14.77
C ASP A 226 -3.81 8.51 -13.45
N VAL A 227 -3.05 9.61 -13.49
CA VAL A 227 -2.39 10.22 -12.35
C VAL A 227 -3.39 11.00 -11.51
N VAL A 228 -4.19 11.90 -12.13
CA VAL A 228 -5.20 12.71 -11.44
C VAL A 228 -6.23 11.82 -10.73
N VAL A 229 -6.67 10.75 -11.39
CA VAL A 229 -7.62 9.81 -10.82
C VAL A 229 -7.03 9.02 -9.66
N ALA A 230 -5.76 8.63 -9.75
CA ALA A 230 -5.06 8.03 -8.61
C ALA A 230 -5.00 8.97 -7.41
N TRP A 231 -4.76 10.27 -7.62
CA TRP A 231 -4.69 11.27 -6.55
C TRP A 231 -5.95 11.33 -5.70
N TYR A 232 -7.13 11.51 -6.31
CA TYR A 232 -8.35 11.58 -5.51
C TYR A 232 -8.80 10.19 -5.02
N THR A 233 -8.68 9.14 -5.84
CA THR A 233 -9.20 7.81 -5.46
C THR A 233 -8.43 7.22 -4.29
N VAL A 234 -7.10 7.30 -4.29
CA VAL A 234 -6.29 6.76 -3.19
C VAL A 234 -6.59 7.49 -1.88
N ASN A 235 -6.68 8.82 -1.92
CA ASN A 235 -7.01 9.61 -0.73
C ASN A 235 -8.40 9.24 -0.18
N LEU A 236 -9.40 9.06 -1.05
CA LEU A 236 -10.75 8.64 -0.65
C LEU A 236 -10.75 7.23 -0.07
N VAL A 237 -10.12 6.26 -0.74
CA VAL A 237 -10.06 4.87 -0.27
C VAL A 237 -9.36 4.79 1.09
N VAL A 238 -8.23 5.46 1.24
CA VAL A 238 -7.52 5.54 2.53
C VAL A 238 -8.41 6.16 3.60
N PHE A 239 -9.09 7.28 3.31
CA PHE A 239 -9.98 7.93 4.26
C PHE A 239 -11.14 7.02 4.72
N PHE A 240 -11.80 6.31 3.80
CA PHE A 240 -12.90 5.41 4.14
C PHE A 240 -12.45 4.17 4.90
N LEU A 241 -11.38 3.51 4.44
CA LEU A 241 -10.86 2.31 5.09
C LEU A 241 -10.25 2.63 6.45
N ASP A 242 -9.57 3.76 6.61
CA ASP A 242 -8.99 4.17 7.88
C ASP A 242 -10.05 4.44 8.95
N LYS A 243 -11.24 4.94 8.58
CA LYS A 243 -12.39 5.08 9.48
C LYS A 243 -13.00 3.74 9.92
N LYS A 244 -12.82 2.68 9.13
CA LYS A 244 -13.34 1.34 9.42
C LYS A 244 -12.33 0.47 10.16
N LEU A 245 -11.04 0.78 10.07
CA LEU A 245 -9.97 0.03 10.72
C LEU A 245 -9.77 0.50 12.16
N PRO A 246 -9.78 -0.42 13.15
CA PRO A 246 -9.59 -0.06 14.56
C PRO A 246 -8.25 0.61 14.77
N GLU A 247 -8.20 1.70 15.54
CA GLU A 247 -6.95 2.42 15.84
C GLU A 247 -5.87 1.46 16.34
N LEU A 248 -4.64 1.66 15.87
CA LEU A 248 -3.50 0.82 16.28
C LEU A 248 -3.31 0.97 17.80
N PRO A 249 -3.16 -0.13 18.54
CA PRO A 249 -2.90 -0.06 19.97
C PRO A 249 -1.58 0.70 20.17
N ASP A 250 -1.69 1.89 20.74
CA ASP A 250 -0.52 2.71 21.02
C ASP A 250 0.29 1.99 22.11
N ARG A 251 1.55 1.65 21.83
CA ARG A 251 2.44 0.90 22.75
C ARG A 251 2.63 1.62 24.11
N THR A 252 2.19 2.86 24.23
CA THR A 252 2.14 3.63 25.48
C THR A 252 1.11 3.10 26.48
N SER A 253 0.03 2.44 26.03
CA SER A 253 -1.02 1.88 26.92
C SER A 253 -0.74 0.45 27.39
N VAL A 254 0.15 -0.29 26.72
CA VAL A 254 0.48 -1.70 27.04
C VAL A 254 1.51 -1.83 28.18
N LEU A 255 2.00 -0.71 28.72
CA LEU A 255 2.89 -0.70 29.88
C LEU A 255 2.14 -0.79 31.23
N LEU A 256 0.81 -0.78 31.21
CA LEU A 256 0.02 -1.35 32.30
C LEU A 256 -0.30 -2.80 31.91
N PRO A 257 0.10 -3.80 32.70
CA PRO A 257 -0.43 -5.13 32.51
C PRO A 257 -1.93 -5.04 32.77
N VAL A 258 -2.73 -5.04 31.71
CA VAL A 258 -4.16 -5.35 31.82
C VAL A 258 -4.21 -6.79 32.29
N SER A 259 -4.22 -6.95 33.60
CA SER A 259 -4.38 -8.22 34.26
C SER A 259 -5.70 -8.79 33.77
N SER A 260 -5.65 -9.99 33.20
CA SER A 260 -6.81 -10.81 32.85
C SER A 260 -7.79 -11.03 34.01
N LYS A 261 -7.50 -10.52 35.21
CA LYS A 261 -8.41 -10.42 36.36
C LYS A 261 -9.52 -9.38 36.20
N ASP A 262 -9.32 -8.27 35.48
CA ASP A 262 -10.34 -7.20 35.46
C ASP A 262 -11.52 -7.50 34.54
N ARG A 263 -11.30 -8.19 33.41
CA ARG A 263 -12.39 -8.66 32.54
C ARG A 263 -13.33 -9.65 33.23
N ILE A 264 -12.78 -10.54 34.06
CA ILE A 264 -13.56 -11.53 34.81
C ILE A 264 -14.33 -10.85 35.97
N LYS A 265 -13.78 -9.78 36.56
CA LYS A 265 -14.43 -9.04 37.64
C LYS A 265 -15.59 -8.17 37.13
N GLU A 266 -15.47 -7.62 35.93
CA GLU A 266 -16.52 -6.81 35.28
C GLU A 266 -17.69 -7.67 34.77
N GLU A 267 -17.44 -8.88 34.27
CA GLU A 267 -18.50 -9.85 33.94
C GLU A 267 -19.22 -10.38 35.19
N ASN A 268 -18.49 -10.66 36.27
CA ASN A 268 -19.11 -11.12 37.52
C ASN A 268 -19.94 -10.02 38.21
N HIS A 269 -19.53 -8.75 38.12
CA HIS A 269 -20.34 -7.63 38.64
C HIS A 269 -21.63 -7.40 37.83
N LYS A 270 -21.62 -7.66 36.52
CA LYS A 270 -22.84 -7.58 35.68
C LYS A 270 -23.80 -8.74 35.94
N LEU A 271 -23.30 -9.93 36.23
CA LEU A 271 -24.14 -11.10 36.56
C LEU A 271 -24.78 -10.99 37.96
N LEU A 272 -24.11 -10.35 38.93
CA LEU A 272 -24.65 -10.15 40.27
C LEU A 272 -25.74 -9.06 40.38
N ASN A 273 -25.78 -8.12 39.43
CA ASN A 273 -26.74 -7.01 39.46
C ASN A 273 -28.03 -7.27 38.66
N GLY A 274 -28.17 -8.46 38.05
CA GLY A 274 -29.32 -8.84 37.20
C GLY A 274 -30.55 -9.40 37.94
N ASN A 275 -30.51 -9.50 39.27
CA ASN A 275 -31.58 -10.11 40.09
C ASN A 275 -32.23 -9.12 41.09
N ALA A 276 -32.42 -7.86 40.69
CA ALA A 276 -33.29 -6.93 41.42
C ALA A 276 -34.58 -6.71 40.64
N VAL A 277 -35.64 -7.35 41.15
CA VAL A 277 -37.04 -7.32 40.74
C VAL A 277 -37.58 -5.88 40.67
N ASP A 278 -38.22 -5.53 39.55
CA ASP A 278 -39.12 -4.37 39.44
C ASP A 278 -40.32 -4.52 40.38
N PRO A 279 -40.82 -3.41 40.95
CA PRO A 279 -42.20 -3.07 40.63
C PRO A 279 -42.41 -1.59 40.30
N ALA A 280 -43.07 -1.40 39.15
CA ALA A 280 -44.19 -0.51 38.87
C ALA A 280 -44.35 0.85 39.60
N ASP A 281 -44.56 1.86 38.75
CA ASP A 281 -45.67 2.84 38.78
C ASP A 281 -45.38 4.32 39.12
N SER A 282 -46.16 5.19 38.45
CA SER A 282 -46.42 6.63 38.64
C SER A 282 -45.61 7.70 37.86
N GLY A 283 -46.24 8.21 36.79
CA GLY A 283 -46.61 9.63 36.63
C GLY A 283 -45.60 10.65 36.04
N PRO A 284 -46.00 11.48 35.04
CA PRO A 284 -45.17 12.52 34.46
C PRO A 284 -45.33 13.86 35.19
N CYS A 285 -44.26 14.67 35.27
CA CYS A 285 -44.36 16.09 35.61
C CYS A 285 -43.35 16.93 34.81
N SER A 286 -43.94 17.86 34.03
CA SER A 286 -43.52 19.24 33.68
C SER A 286 -42.24 19.48 32.90
#